data_AF-A0A9D1K153-F1
#
_entry.id   AF-A0A9D1K153-F1
#
_cell.length_a   1.000
_cell.length_b   1.000
_cell.length_c   1.000
_cell.angle_alpha   90.00
_cell.angle_beta   90.00
_cell.angle_gamma   90.00
#
_symmetry.space_group_name_H-M   'P 1'
#
loop_
_entity.id
_entity.type
_entity.pdbx_description
1 polymer ?
#
loop_
_entity_poly.entity_id
_entity_poly.type
_entity_poly.pdbx_seq_one_letter_code
_entity_poly.pdbx_strand_id
1 'polypeptide(L)'
;MAYLAVLAAGGLFFIFFRGYLSYLVFLFLLILPVLSFVWLLLSFRFAGVRAQASKAAVEKKEPFSFMIRAKSSRLFPIPCLRVTIEISNALGGETERELLSFPFFAGEAVMEQPCRSACCGKLSCTVRRARGLDFLRLFSLPVRVKESAAVFVLPSRTPAPAAVTENCLLPDFAELSLPTAPGNDPSDPFDVRSYRPGDPLSRIHWKLSAKQGEWIVREGGSSAERSIRFLVECGSQLLENDCIMETFSRLAFLLVEHGIPAQVFWPEDAELGSQGFDGEEEASEILEVLLSRSVPPAFPVLELFREEHWKKCAHLIYITPKCSPERLTGLLEAGNAERVTVLLCGTKQEQEISHDVVIPVRPDRLDDCLAEVEL
;
A
#
# COMPACT_ATOMS: atom_id res chain seq x y z
N MET A 1 26.17 20.59 -29.53
CA MET A 1 26.60 20.23 -30.91
C MET A 1 26.16 21.25 -31.95
N ALA A 2 24.87 21.58 -32.07
CA ALA A 2 24.39 22.53 -33.09
C ALA A 2 25.04 23.93 -33.01
N TYR A 3 25.15 24.52 -31.82
CA TYR A 3 25.74 25.86 -31.67
C TYR A 3 27.24 25.93 -32.01
N LEU A 4 28.01 24.87 -31.73
CA LEU A 4 29.44 24.81 -32.10
C LEU A 4 29.63 24.80 -33.61
N ALA A 5 28.73 24.14 -34.35
CA ALA A 5 28.74 24.16 -35.81
C ALA A 5 28.41 25.56 -36.36
N VAL A 6 27.44 26.26 -35.76
CA VAL A 6 27.12 27.65 -36.11
C VAL A 6 28.30 28.58 -35.82
N LEU A 7 28.99 28.40 -34.69
CA LEU A 7 30.18 29.17 -34.34
C LEU A 7 31.32 28.92 -35.34
N ALA A 8 31.55 27.66 -35.74
CA ALA A 8 32.55 27.31 -36.75
C ALA A 8 32.22 27.89 -38.12
N ALA A 9 30.96 27.82 -38.55
CA ALA A 9 30.50 28.44 -39.80
C ALA A 9 30.66 29.97 -39.77
N GLY A 10 30.34 30.62 -38.63
CA GLY A 10 30.59 32.04 -38.42
C GLY A 10 32.07 32.41 -38.47
N GLY A 11 32.94 31.56 -37.92
CA GLY A 11 34.40 31.73 -38.00
C GLY A 11 34.93 31.59 -39.42
N LEU A 12 34.44 30.61 -40.19
CA LEU A 12 34.77 30.47 -41.61
C LEU A 12 34.29 31.69 -42.41
N PHE A 13 33.06 32.14 -42.19
CA PHE A 13 32.52 33.34 -42.83
C PHE A 13 33.38 34.58 -42.55
N PHE A 14 33.85 34.75 -41.30
CA PHE A 14 34.78 35.81 -40.92
C PHE A 14 36.12 35.73 -41.64
N ILE A 15 36.67 34.52 -41.87
CA ILE A 15 37.94 34.33 -42.58
C ILE A 15 37.80 34.66 -44.08
N PHE A 16 36.72 34.20 -44.72
CA PHE A 16 36.52 34.36 -46.16
C PHE A 16 36.03 35.75 -46.58
N PHE A 17 35.24 36.43 -45.75
CA PHE A 17 34.66 37.74 -46.07
C PHE A 17 35.26 38.84 -45.21
N ARG A 18 36.29 39.54 -45.73
CA ARG A 18 36.90 40.68 -45.04
C ARG A 18 36.02 41.92 -45.12
N GLY A 19 35.06 42.04 -44.21
CA GLY A 19 34.18 43.21 -44.08
C GLY A 19 33.56 43.32 -42.69
N TYR A 20 33.12 44.53 -42.31
CA TYR A 20 32.58 44.83 -40.98
C TYR A 20 31.42 43.91 -40.56
N LEU A 21 30.58 43.51 -41.52
CA LEU A 21 29.45 42.62 -41.25
C LEU A 21 29.89 41.25 -40.72
N SER A 22 30.95 40.66 -41.28
CA SER A 22 31.46 39.36 -40.85
C SER A 22 32.00 39.40 -39.40
N TYR A 23 32.70 40.49 -39.06
CA TYR A 23 33.21 40.73 -37.71
C TYR A 23 32.07 40.87 -36.70
N LEU A 24 31.04 41.68 -37.02
CA LEU A 24 29.90 41.89 -36.14
C LEU A 24 29.10 40.59 -35.92
N VAL A 25 28.89 39.79 -36.95
CA VAL A 25 28.21 38.49 -36.83
C VAL A 25 29.01 37.53 -35.95
N PHE A 26 30.32 37.43 -36.15
CA PHE A 26 31.16 36.54 -35.33
C PHE A 26 31.23 37.00 -33.87
N LEU A 27 31.39 38.30 -33.63
CA LEU A 27 31.35 38.89 -32.29
C LEU A 27 30.01 38.64 -31.60
N PHE A 28 28.88 38.79 -32.32
CA PHE A 28 27.56 38.49 -31.80
C PHE A 28 27.42 37.02 -31.39
N LEU A 29 27.91 36.09 -32.22
CA LEU A 29 27.93 34.68 -31.88
C LEU A 29 28.73 34.45 -30.60
N LEU A 30 29.92 35.04 -30.43
CA LEU A 30 30.74 34.89 -29.22
C LEU A 30 30.09 35.46 -27.94
N ILE A 31 29.31 36.54 -28.05
CA ILE A 31 28.64 37.17 -26.90
C ILE A 31 27.39 36.38 -26.48
N LEU A 32 26.74 35.68 -27.39
CA LEU A 32 25.48 34.97 -27.17
C LEU A 32 25.51 33.96 -26.00
N PRO A 33 26.53 33.10 -25.84
CA PRO A 33 26.65 32.19 -24.69
C PRO A 33 26.75 32.94 -23.36
N VAL A 34 27.47 34.06 -23.33
CA VAL A 34 27.64 34.88 -22.12
C VAL A 34 26.29 35.47 -21.72
N LEU A 35 25.56 36.06 -22.67
CA LEU A 35 24.21 36.59 -22.42
C LEU A 35 23.24 35.50 -21.98
N SER A 36 23.28 34.33 -22.65
CA SER A 36 22.43 33.18 -22.34
C SER A 36 22.71 32.63 -20.93
N PHE A 37 23.98 32.59 -20.52
CA PHE A 37 24.39 32.16 -19.18
C PHE A 37 23.97 33.16 -18.09
N VAL A 38 24.21 34.47 -18.30
CA VAL A 38 23.79 35.51 -17.36
C VAL A 38 22.27 35.49 -17.20
N TRP A 39 21.52 35.29 -18.29
CA TRP A 39 20.07 35.13 -18.24
C TRP A 39 19.63 33.94 -17.38
N LEU A 40 20.25 32.78 -17.58
CA LEU A 40 19.99 31.58 -16.79
C LEU A 40 20.31 31.83 -15.30
N LEU A 41 21.38 32.57 -15.01
CA LEU A 41 21.80 32.95 -13.67
C LEU A 41 20.81 33.92 -12.97
N LEU A 42 20.16 34.80 -13.71
CA LEU A 42 19.10 35.65 -13.16
C LEU A 42 17.80 34.87 -12.94
N SER A 43 17.51 33.93 -13.84
CA SER A 43 16.26 33.17 -13.85
C SER A 43 16.20 32.07 -12.77
N PHE A 44 17.32 31.42 -12.44
CA PHE A 44 17.30 30.26 -11.51
C PHE A 44 16.84 30.63 -10.08
N ARG A 45 17.06 31.88 -9.65
CA ARG A 45 16.79 32.31 -8.27
C ARG A 45 15.30 32.21 -7.91
N PHE A 46 14.43 32.29 -8.91
CA PHE A 46 12.98 32.34 -8.77
C PHE A 46 12.29 31.08 -9.30
N ALA A 47 13.06 30.03 -9.61
CA ALA A 47 12.55 28.80 -10.17
C ALA A 47 12.30 27.74 -9.09
N GLY A 48 11.16 27.07 -9.18
CA GLY A 48 10.83 25.94 -8.32
C GLY A 48 9.97 24.91 -9.04
N VAL A 49 10.18 23.64 -8.73
CA VAL A 49 9.39 22.52 -9.26
C VAL A 49 8.70 21.80 -8.10
N ARG A 50 7.42 21.49 -8.28
CA ARG A 50 6.60 20.70 -7.37
C ARG A 50 5.89 19.60 -8.14
N ALA A 51 5.82 18.41 -7.57
CA ALA A 51 4.99 17.33 -8.07
C ALA A 51 3.67 17.31 -7.28
N GLN A 52 2.57 17.11 -7.98
CA GLN A 52 1.24 16.95 -7.41
C GLN A 52 0.52 15.81 -8.11
N ALA A 53 -0.32 15.09 -7.40
CA ALA A 53 -1.20 14.09 -8.00
C ALA A 53 -2.54 14.72 -8.40
N SER A 54 -3.17 14.22 -9.46
CA SER A 54 -4.53 14.61 -9.84
C SER A 54 -5.58 14.14 -8.81
N LYS A 55 -5.38 12.96 -8.24
CA LYS A 55 -6.26 12.33 -7.25
C LYS A 55 -5.42 11.72 -6.13
N ALA A 56 -5.99 11.62 -4.92
CA ALA A 56 -5.32 10.96 -3.79
C ALA A 56 -5.41 9.43 -3.87
N ALA A 57 -6.58 8.92 -4.28
CA ALA A 57 -6.86 7.50 -4.46
C ALA A 57 -7.59 7.25 -5.79
N VAL A 58 -7.32 6.10 -6.40
CA VAL A 58 -7.76 5.70 -7.74
C VAL A 58 -7.96 4.18 -7.76
N GLU A 59 -8.93 3.65 -8.50
CA GLU A 59 -9.09 2.19 -8.61
C GLU A 59 -8.11 1.57 -9.61
N LYS A 60 -7.87 0.25 -9.50
CA LYS A 60 -7.09 -0.51 -10.49
C LYS A 60 -7.57 -0.19 -11.92
N LYS A 61 -6.61 0.00 -12.83
CA LYS A 61 -6.82 0.28 -14.26
C LYS A 61 -7.49 1.62 -14.59
N GLU A 62 -7.88 2.43 -13.61
CA GLU A 62 -8.39 3.78 -13.85
C GLU A 62 -7.21 4.73 -14.19
N PRO A 63 -7.34 5.59 -15.22
CA PRO A 63 -6.29 6.53 -15.60
C PRO A 63 -6.18 7.67 -14.59
N PHE A 64 -4.95 8.01 -14.22
CA PHE A 64 -4.65 9.19 -13.41
C PHE A 64 -3.42 9.91 -13.95
N SER A 65 -3.14 11.11 -13.46
CA SER A 65 -1.96 11.87 -13.90
C SER A 65 -1.18 12.47 -12.73
N PHE A 66 0.15 12.44 -12.86
CA PHE A 66 1.04 13.24 -12.04
C PHE A 66 1.25 14.60 -12.71
N MET A 67 0.88 15.67 -12.02
CA MET A 67 1.08 17.05 -12.42
C MET A 67 2.41 17.59 -11.89
N ILE A 68 3.37 17.81 -12.77
CA ILE A 68 4.62 18.49 -12.44
C ILE A 68 4.43 19.97 -12.69
N ARG A 69 4.30 20.75 -11.61
CA ARG A 69 4.12 22.20 -11.65
C ARG A 69 5.47 22.89 -11.51
N ALA A 70 5.89 23.59 -12.55
CA ALA A 70 7.06 24.44 -12.54
C ALA A 70 6.63 25.91 -12.41
N LYS A 71 7.24 26.64 -11.47
CA LYS A 71 7.00 28.09 -11.24
C LYS A 71 8.26 28.88 -11.52
N SER A 72 8.14 29.93 -12.35
CA SER A 72 9.20 30.88 -12.69
C SER A 72 8.71 32.31 -12.53
N SER A 73 9.66 33.24 -12.37
CA SER A 73 9.34 34.67 -12.42
C SER A 73 8.87 35.04 -13.83
N ARG A 74 7.84 35.90 -13.92
CA ARG A 74 7.36 36.43 -15.20
C ARG A 74 8.42 37.28 -15.92
N LEU A 75 9.35 37.88 -15.17
CA LEU A 75 10.39 38.76 -15.70
C LEU A 75 11.64 37.99 -16.17
N PHE A 76 11.90 36.83 -15.57
CA PHE A 76 13.08 36.00 -15.86
C PHE A 76 12.64 34.56 -16.17
N PRO A 77 12.06 34.33 -17.36
CA PRO A 77 11.63 33.03 -17.84
C PRO A 77 12.77 32.04 -18.04
N ILE A 78 12.53 30.74 -17.80
CA ILE A 78 13.51 29.67 -18.07
C ILE A 78 13.21 29.02 -19.42
N PRO A 79 14.06 29.16 -20.45
CA PRO A 79 13.73 28.72 -21.80
C PRO A 79 13.30 27.25 -21.90
N CYS A 80 13.98 26.37 -21.17
CA CYS A 80 13.68 24.94 -21.15
C CYS A 80 13.97 24.34 -19.78
N LEU A 81 13.04 23.52 -19.30
CA LEU A 81 13.21 22.75 -18.07
C LEU A 81 13.32 21.27 -18.43
N ARG A 82 14.35 20.62 -17.89
CA ARG A 82 14.54 19.18 -17.96
C ARG A 82 14.35 18.58 -16.58
N VAL A 83 13.39 17.69 -16.46
CA VAL A 83 12.99 17.05 -15.21
C VAL A 83 13.15 15.54 -15.37
N THR A 84 13.86 14.91 -14.44
CA THR A 84 13.92 13.46 -14.31
C THR A 84 12.99 13.08 -13.17
N ILE A 85 11.91 12.38 -13.51
CA ILE A 85 10.98 11.80 -12.55
C ILE A 85 11.28 10.32 -12.36
N GLU A 86 11.01 9.84 -11.16
CA GLU A 86 11.01 8.41 -10.83
C GLU A 86 9.65 8.07 -10.22
N ILE A 87 8.98 7.11 -10.85
CA ILE A 87 7.71 6.56 -10.39
C ILE A 87 8.02 5.19 -9.81
N SER A 88 7.54 4.94 -8.60
CA SER A 88 7.82 3.69 -7.88
C SER A 88 6.56 3.17 -7.21
N ASN A 89 6.37 1.85 -7.23
CA ASN A 89 5.33 1.19 -6.45
C ASN A 89 5.94 0.62 -5.16
N ALA A 90 5.36 0.98 -4.01
CA ALA A 90 5.80 0.49 -2.71
C ALA A 90 5.79 -1.07 -2.63
N LEU A 91 4.78 -1.71 -3.23
CA LEU A 91 4.60 -3.16 -3.16
C LEU A 91 5.56 -3.96 -4.06
N GLY A 92 6.05 -3.38 -5.15
CA GLY A 92 6.85 -4.11 -6.15
C GLY A 92 8.34 -3.80 -6.09
N GLY A 93 8.73 -2.67 -5.51
CA GLY A 93 10.11 -2.17 -5.56
C GLY A 93 10.58 -1.74 -6.96
N GLU A 94 9.79 -2.00 -8.02
CA GLU A 94 10.07 -1.55 -9.38
C GLU A 94 9.98 -0.03 -9.48
N THR A 95 11.00 0.57 -10.09
CA THR A 95 11.11 2.02 -10.30
C THR A 95 11.23 2.32 -11.79
N GLU A 96 10.31 3.10 -12.32
CA GLU A 96 10.39 3.61 -13.68
C GLU A 96 10.95 5.04 -13.66
N ARG A 97 11.89 5.32 -14.56
CA ARG A 97 12.53 6.64 -14.66
C ARG A 97 12.25 7.24 -16.02
N GLU A 98 11.73 8.46 -16.01
CA GLU A 98 11.44 9.19 -17.24
C GLU A 98 12.12 10.56 -17.24
N LEU A 99 12.57 10.95 -18.43
CA LEU A 99 13.19 12.26 -18.67
C LEU A 99 12.24 13.14 -19.46
N LEU A 100 11.63 14.09 -18.78
CA LEU A 100 10.73 15.07 -19.37
C LEU A 100 11.52 16.35 -19.70
N SER A 101 11.35 16.86 -20.91
CA SER A 101 11.94 18.13 -21.34
C SER A 101 10.88 18.99 -21.98
N PHE A 102 10.65 20.19 -21.45
CA PHE A 102 9.62 21.08 -21.98
C PHE A 102 10.03 22.55 -21.94
N PRO A 103 9.47 23.37 -22.85
CA PRO A 103 9.71 24.80 -22.83
C PRO A 103 9.04 25.43 -21.61
N PHE A 104 9.78 26.23 -20.85
CA PHE A 104 9.34 26.70 -19.54
C PHE A 104 9.36 28.22 -19.41
N PHE A 105 8.71 28.91 -20.35
CA PHE A 105 8.80 30.36 -20.49
C PHE A 105 8.43 31.11 -19.20
N ALA A 106 7.19 31.53 -18.96
CA ALA A 106 6.90 32.45 -17.87
C ALA A 106 5.72 32.00 -17.01
N GLY A 107 5.83 32.18 -15.69
CA GLY A 107 4.73 31.94 -14.76
C GLY A 107 4.65 30.49 -14.30
N GLU A 108 3.51 29.85 -14.51
CA GLU A 108 3.29 28.46 -14.10
C GLU A 108 3.10 27.58 -15.33
N ALA A 109 3.88 26.51 -15.42
CA ALA A 109 3.68 25.46 -16.40
C ALA A 109 3.31 24.18 -15.64
N VAL A 110 2.27 23.49 -16.11
CA VAL A 110 1.84 22.20 -15.60
C VAL A 110 2.10 21.17 -16.69
N MET A 111 2.87 20.15 -16.35
CA MET A 111 3.04 18.97 -17.19
C MET A 111 2.25 17.83 -16.57
N GLU A 112 1.41 17.19 -17.38
CA GLU A 112 0.65 16.01 -16.97
C GLU A 112 1.36 14.77 -17.49
N GLN A 113 1.80 13.91 -16.57
CA GLN A 113 2.28 12.57 -16.89
C GLN A 113 1.11 11.59 -16.66
N PRO A 114 0.43 11.14 -17.73
CA PRO A 114 -0.63 10.14 -17.59
C PRO A 114 -0.03 8.80 -17.17
N CYS A 115 -0.64 8.18 -16.19
CA CYS A 115 -0.22 6.91 -15.60
C CYS A 115 -1.43 5.98 -15.53
N ARG A 116 -1.16 4.68 -15.67
CA ARG A 116 -2.16 3.63 -15.49
C ARG A 116 -1.47 2.44 -14.87
N SER A 117 -1.96 1.99 -13.72
CA SER A 117 -1.45 0.80 -13.05
C SER A 117 -2.47 -0.33 -13.12
N ALA A 118 -2.00 -1.51 -13.49
CA ALA A 118 -2.81 -2.73 -13.41
C ALA A 118 -2.83 -3.31 -11.98
N CYS A 119 -1.77 -3.07 -11.21
CA CYS A 119 -1.61 -3.52 -9.83
C CYS A 119 -1.95 -2.40 -8.83
N CYS A 120 -2.42 -2.77 -7.65
CA CYS A 120 -2.62 -1.89 -6.51
C CYS A 120 -1.29 -1.52 -5.84
N GLY A 121 -1.37 -0.60 -4.90
CA GLY A 121 -0.24 -0.12 -4.11
C GLY A 121 -0.12 1.40 -4.12
N LYS A 122 0.80 1.91 -3.31
CA LYS A 122 1.14 3.33 -3.28
C LYS A 122 2.14 3.66 -4.38
N LEU A 123 1.69 4.38 -5.40
CA LEU A 123 2.54 4.91 -6.46
C LEU A 123 3.08 6.28 -6.07
N SER A 124 4.39 6.38 -5.95
CA SER A 124 5.07 7.62 -5.57
C SER A 124 5.86 8.17 -6.76
N CYS A 125 5.52 9.39 -7.19
CA CYS A 125 6.25 10.15 -8.19
C CYS A 125 7.18 11.15 -7.50
N THR A 126 8.49 10.89 -7.62
CA THR A 126 9.55 11.71 -7.04
C THR A 126 10.35 12.39 -8.13
N VAL A 127 10.50 13.71 -8.03
CA VAL A 127 11.38 14.47 -8.93
C VAL A 127 12.82 14.32 -8.47
N ARG A 128 13.62 13.48 -9.13
CA ARG A 128 15.01 13.22 -8.75
C ARG A 128 15.96 14.34 -9.13
N ARG A 129 15.77 14.92 -10.31
CA ARG A 129 16.63 16.00 -10.83
C ARG A 129 15.78 16.96 -11.66
N ALA A 130 15.94 18.25 -11.40
CA ALA A 130 15.38 19.30 -12.25
C ALA A 130 16.51 20.24 -12.66
N ARG A 131 16.64 20.52 -13.96
CA ARG A 131 17.65 21.43 -14.52
C ARG A 131 17.02 22.41 -15.49
N GLY A 132 17.22 23.70 -15.25
CA GLY A 132 16.91 24.74 -16.21
C GLY A 132 18.03 24.87 -17.22
N LEU A 133 17.70 24.89 -18.50
CA LEU A 133 18.62 25.12 -19.61
C LEU A 133 18.49 26.55 -20.12
N ASP A 134 19.59 27.09 -20.61
CA ASP A 134 19.65 28.38 -21.30
C ASP A 134 19.07 28.28 -22.73
N PHE A 135 18.92 29.41 -23.42
CA PHE A 135 18.30 29.46 -24.77
C PHE A 135 19.09 28.63 -25.80
N LEU A 136 20.41 28.56 -25.65
CA LEU A 136 21.28 27.77 -26.52
C LEU A 136 21.43 26.31 -26.08
N ARG A 137 20.88 25.93 -24.92
CA ARG A 137 21.02 24.63 -24.26
C ARG A 137 22.50 24.22 -24.04
N LEU A 138 23.39 25.18 -23.85
CA LEU A 138 24.81 25.01 -23.54
C LEU A 138 25.06 24.85 -22.05
N PHE A 139 24.30 25.57 -21.22
CA PHE A 139 24.45 25.61 -19.77
C PHE A 139 23.21 25.05 -19.09
N SER A 140 23.41 24.41 -17.93
CA SER A 140 22.32 23.90 -17.12
C SER A 140 22.56 24.21 -15.65
N LEU A 141 21.54 24.75 -14.98
CA LEU A 141 21.55 25.00 -13.54
C LEU A 141 20.51 24.12 -12.84
N PRO A 142 20.83 23.54 -11.66
CA PRO A 142 19.88 22.76 -10.89
C PRO A 142 18.78 23.67 -10.35
N VAL A 143 17.53 23.23 -10.48
CA VAL A 143 16.34 23.91 -9.95
C VAL A 143 15.92 23.26 -8.64
N ARG A 144 15.42 24.07 -7.70
CA ARG A 144 14.93 23.57 -6.41
C ARG A 144 13.70 22.68 -6.62
N VAL A 145 13.79 21.47 -6.10
CA VAL A 145 12.68 20.51 -6.00
C VAL A 145 12.19 20.54 -4.56
N LYS A 146 10.89 20.67 -4.34
CA LYS A 146 10.34 20.79 -2.98
C LYS A 146 9.45 19.64 -2.54
N GLU A 147 8.87 18.86 -3.44
CA GLU A 147 7.77 17.94 -3.11
C GLU A 147 7.78 16.70 -4.02
N SER A 148 7.41 15.55 -3.46
CA SER A 148 7.02 14.32 -4.15
C SER A 148 5.51 14.13 -4.03
N ALA A 149 4.88 13.51 -5.03
CA ALA A 149 3.46 13.20 -5.01
C ALA A 149 3.24 11.70 -4.88
N ALA A 150 2.18 11.29 -4.20
CA ALA A 150 1.78 9.90 -4.11
C ALA A 150 0.30 9.74 -4.44
N VAL A 151 -0.06 8.58 -5.00
CA VAL A 151 -1.41 8.15 -5.31
C VAL A 151 -1.58 6.73 -4.81
N PHE A 152 -2.68 6.45 -4.11
CA PHE A 152 -3.07 5.10 -3.74
C PHE A 152 -3.87 4.48 -4.87
N VAL A 153 -3.37 3.38 -5.43
CA VAL A 153 -4.16 2.54 -6.35
C VAL A 153 -4.83 1.47 -5.49
N LEU A 154 -6.14 1.59 -5.32
CA LEU A 154 -6.94 0.69 -4.49
C LEU A 154 -7.28 -0.60 -5.25
N PRO A 155 -7.33 -1.76 -4.56
CA PRO A 155 -7.85 -2.99 -5.13
C PRO A 155 -9.33 -2.87 -5.52
N SER A 156 -9.80 -3.81 -6.35
CA SER A 156 -11.17 -3.77 -6.83
C SER A 156 -12.16 -4.02 -5.70
N ARG A 157 -13.21 -3.21 -5.62
CA ARG A 157 -14.29 -3.29 -4.61
C ARG A 157 -15.37 -4.32 -4.94
N THR A 158 -15.07 -5.29 -5.79
CA THR A 158 -16.02 -6.37 -6.08
C THR A 158 -16.23 -7.20 -4.81
N PRO A 159 -17.48 -7.42 -4.37
CA PRO A 159 -17.77 -8.17 -3.15
C PRO A 159 -17.18 -9.59 -3.25
N ALA A 160 -16.66 -10.10 -2.13
CA ALA A 160 -16.17 -11.47 -2.07
C ALA A 160 -17.36 -12.44 -2.21
N PRO A 161 -17.30 -13.46 -3.08
CA PRO A 161 -18.30 -14.52 -3.14
C PRO A 161 -18.15 -15.55 -2.00
N ALA A 162 -17.35 -15.25 -0.97
CA ALA A 162 -17.10 -16.14 0.15
C ALA A 162 -18.38 -16.34 0.98
N ALA A 163 -18.63 -17.58 1.39
CA ALA A 163 -19.77 -17.89 2.25
C ALA A 163 -19.41 -17.53 3.69
N VAL A 164 -20.05 -16.50 4.24
CA VAL A 164 -20.06 -16.29 5.69
C VAL A 164 -21.09 -17.25 6.26
N THR A 165 -20.62 -18.31 6.90
CA THR A 165 -21.54 -19.32 7.45
C THR A 165 -22.11 -18.77 8.75
N GLU A 166 -23.43 -18.88 8.97
CA GLU A 166 -24.07 -18.40 10.20
C GLU A 166 -23.47 -19.04 11.48
N ASN A 167 -22.70 -20.11 11.36
CA ASN A 167 -21.91 -20.70 12.44
C ASN A 167 -20.89 -19.74 13.08
N CYS A 168 -20.43 -18.71 12.35
CA CYS A 168 -19.59 -17.64 12.90
C CYS A 168 -20.38 -16.49 13.53
N LEU A 169 -21.71 -16.47 13.34
CA LEU A 169 -22.64 -15.45 13.83
C LEU A 169 -23.63 -15.99 14.89
N LEU A 170 -23.77 -17.31 15.04
CA LEU A 170 -24.78 -17.93 15.90
C LEU A 170 -24.22 -18.36 17.27
N PRO A 171 -24.97 -18.15 18.37
CA PRO A 171 -24.66 -18.67 19.71
C PRO A 171 -24.80 -20.20 19.87
N ASP A 172 -25.01 -20.96 18.78
CA ASP A 172 -25.36 -22.39 18.85
C ASP A 172 -24.16 -23.34 18.86
N PHE A 173 -22.92 -22.81 18.86
CA PHE A 173 -21.74 -23.59 19.26
C PHE A 173 -21.63 -23.80 20.78
N ALA A 174 -22.68 -23.48 21.55
CA ALA A 174 -22.78 -23.78 22.98
C ALA A 174 -22.80 -25.29 23.31
N GLU A 175 -22.91 -26.19 22.32
CA GLU A 175 -22.87 -27.65 22.56
C GLU A 175 -21.48 -28.28 22.42
N LEU A 176 -20.50 -27.59 21.83
CA LEU A 176 -19.10 -28.01 21.91
C LEU A 176 -18.46 -27.35 23.12
N SER A 177 -18.56 -28.07 24.25
CA SER A 177 -18.02 -27.70 25.55
C SER A 177 -16.52 -27.37 25.47
N LEU A 178 -16.19 -26.11 25.21
CA LEU A 178 -14.90 -25.56 25.55
C LEU A 178 -14.98 -25.00 26.96
N PRO A 179 -14.03 -25.32 27.86
CA PRO A 179 -13.94 -24.64 29.13
C PRO A 179 -13.50 -23.19 28.88
N THR A 180 -14.48 -22.30 28.79
CA THR A 180 -14.32 -20.85 28.76
C THR A 180 -13.49 -20.42 29.98
N ALA A 181 -12.44 -19.62 29.76
CA ALA A 181 -11.77 -18.96 30.89
C ALA A 181 -12.69 -17.85 31.43
N PRO A 182 -12.94 -17.76 32.75
CA PRO A 182 -13.97 -16.90 33.31
C PRO A 182 -13.72 -15.42 32.99
N GLY A 183 -14.59 -14.84 32.16
CA GLY A 183 -14.62 -13.42 31.80
C GLY A 183 -15.45 -12.58 32.78
N ASN A 184 -15.12 -11.29 32.89
CA ASN A 184 -15.72 -10.38 33.87
C ASN A 184 -16.82 -9.48 33.29
N ASP A 185 -17.15 -9.62 32.00
CA ASP A 185 -18.05 -8.72 31.26
C ASP A 185 -19.52 -9.17 31.37
N PRO A 186 -20.42 -8.37 31.97
CA PRO A 186 -21.82 -8.73 32.17
C PRO A 186 -22.71 -8.53 30.93
N SER A 187 -22.15 -8.20 29.76
CA SER A 187 -22.91 -7.89 28.53
C SER A 187 -22.99 -9.02 27.50
N ASP A 188 -22.19 -10.08 27.63
CA ASP A 188 -22.10 -11.21 26.68
C ASP A 188 -23.12 -12.33 27.04
N PRO A 189 -23.64 -13.14 26.09
CA PRO A 189 -24.56 -14.23 26.40
C PRO A 189 -23.88 -15.25 27.32
N PHE A 190 -24.48 -15.44 28.47
CA PHE A 190 -23.85 -16.06 29.64
C PHE A 190 -23.68 -17.57 29.51
N ASP A 191 -22.47 -18.05 29.78
CA ASP A 191 -22.26 -19.43 30.21
C ASP A 191 -22.64 -19.55 31.71
N VAL A 192 -23.00 -20.75 32.14
CA VAL A 192 -23.67 -20.97 33.43
C VAL A 192 -22.95 -22.06 34.22
N ARG A 193 -22.56 -21.74 35.46
CA ARG A 193 -21.92 -22.73 36.36
C ARG A 193 -22.47 -22.73 37.79
N SER A 194 -22.19 -23.82 38.51
CA SER A 194 -22.49 -23.90 39.95
C SER A 194 -21.63 -22.90 40.76
N TYR A 195 -22.26 -22.34 41.79
CA TYR A 195 -21.66 -21.39 42.72
C TYR A 195 -20.44 -21.97 43.44
N ARG A 196 -19.35 -21.19 43.47
CA ARG A 196 -18.17 -21.48 44.27
C ARG A 196 -18.05 -20.43 45.38
N PRO A 197 -17.60 -20.82 46.59
CA PRO A 197 -17.37 -19.86 47.67
C PRO A 197 -16.41 -18.74 47.22
N GLY A 198 -16.89 -17.50 47.23
CA GLY A 198 -16.16 -16.32 46.75
C GLY A 198 -16.80 -15.62 45.55
N ASP A 199 -17.77 -16.26 44.88
CA ASP A 199 -18.48 -15.63 43.77
C ASP A 199 -19.40 -14.48 44.27
N PRO A 200 -19.47 -13.37 43.52
CA PRO A 200 -20.32 -12.24 43.88
C PRO A 200 -21.80 -12.62 43.74
N LEU A 201 -22.58 -12.38 44.80
CA LEU A 201 -24.02 -12.69 44.85
C LEU A 201 -24.83 -11.96 43.76
N SER A 202 -24.31 -10.83 43.26
CA SER A 202 -24.91 -10.06 42.15
C SER A 202 -24.92 -10.82 40.83
N ARG A 203 -24.07 -11.85 40.66
CA ARG A 203 -24.00 -12.67 39.44
C ARG A 203 -24.88 -13.92 39.48
N ILE A 204 -25.64 -14.13 40.56
CA ILE A 204 -26.48 -15.32 40.70
C ILE A 204 -27.67 -15.24 39.75
N HIS A 205 -27.87 -16.29 38.94
CA HIS A 205 -29.06 -16.45 38.11
C HIS A 205 -30.22 -16.97 38.97
N TRP A 206 -30.84 -16.08 39.75
CA TRP A 206 -31.88 -16.43 40.72
C TRP A 206 -33.00 -17.33 40.17
N LYS A 207 -33.50 -17.04 38.97
CA LYS A 207 -34.59 -17.80 38.33
C LYS A 207 -34.19 -19.24 37.96
N LEU A 208 -32.92 -19.47 37.62
CA LEU A 208 -32.42 -20.79 37.22
C LEU A 208 -32.02 -21.58 38.47
N SER A 209 -31.40 -20.89 39.43
CA SER A 209 -31.07 -21.44 40.75
C SER A 209 -32.32 -21.97 41.46
N ALA A 210 -33.41 -21.21 41.42
CA ALA A 210 -34.70 -21.62 41.99
C ALA A 210 -35.31 -22.85 41.28
N LYS A 211 -35.02 -23.06 39.99
CA LYS A 211 -35.56 -24.18 39.21
C LYS A 211 -34.77 -25.46 39.43
N GLN A 212 -33.45 -25.37 39.61
CA GLN A 212 -32.57 -26.53 39.79
C GLN A 212 -32.30 -26.87 41.26
N GLY A 213 -32.58 -25.96 42.19
CA GLY A 213 -32.32 -26.16 43.63
C GLY A 213 -30.86 -25.97 44.02
N GLU A 214 -30.02 -25.50 43.10
CA GLU A 214 -28.60 -25.21 43.32
C GLU A 214 -28.30 -23.75 43.02
N TRP A 215 -27.30 -23.18 43.68
CA TRP A 215 -26.88 -21.81 43.43
C TRP A 215 -26.08 -21.75 42.13
N ILE A 216 -26.57 -20.95 41.18
CA ILE A 216 -26.02 -20.87 39.83
C ILE A 216 -25.55 -19.45 39.55
N VAL A 217 -24.32 -19.32 39.04
CA VAL A 217 -23.65 -18.07 38.75
C VAL A 217 -23.54 -17.88 37.24
N ARG A 218 -23.84 -16.66 36.77
CA ARG A 218 -23.64 -16.20 35.40
C ARG A 218 -22.15 -15.89 35.20
N GLU A 219 -21.51 -16.54 34.23
CA GLU A 219 -20.19 -16.15 33.74
C GLU A 219 -20.33 -15.41 32.41
N GLY A 220 -19.66 -14.26 32.30
CA GLY A 220 -19.56 -13.57 31.03
C GLY A 220 -18.61 -14.32 30.11
N GLY A 221 -19.03 -14.56 28.87
CA GLY A 221 -18.11 -15.01 27.82
C GLY A 221 -16.97 -14.00 27.68
N SER A 222 -15.75 -14.49 27.41
CA SER A 222 -14.68 -13.60 26.97
C SER A 222 -14.86 -13.40 25.46
N SER A 223 -15.23 -12.19 25.04
CA SER A 223 -15.38 -11.84 23.62
C SER A 223 -14.07 -11.99 22.80
N ALA A 224 -12.92 -12.18 23.48
CA ALA A 224 -11.63 -12.43 22.85
C ALA A 224 -11.60 -13.73 22.03
N GLU A 225 -12.42 -14.73 22.39
CA GLU A 225 -12.42 -16.07 21.77
C GLU A 225 -13.21 -16.11 20.45
N ARG A 226 -13.98 -15.07 20.10
CA ARG A 226 -14.73 -14.93 18.83
C ARG A 226 -14.07 -14.03 17.79
N SER A 227 -12.75 -13.80 17.89
CA SER A 227 -12.04 -12.89 16.99
C SER A 227 -11.57 -13.59 15.70
N ILE A 228 -11.86 -13.02 14.53
CA ILE A 228 -11.21 -13.39 13.27
C ILE A 228 -9.89 -12.63 13.16
N ARG A 229 -8.82 -13.31 12.75
CA ARG A 229 -7.49 -12.70 12.60
C ARG A 229 -6.92 -12.92 11.22
N PHE A 230 -6.41 -11.85 10.63
CA PHE A 230 -5.66 -11.89 9.39
C PHE A 230 -4.17 -11.81 9.69
N LEU A 231 -3.40 -12.71 9.09
CA LEU A 231 -1.95 -12.61 9.01
C LEU A 231 -1.58 -12.35 7.56
N VAL A 232 -1.06 -11.16 7.26
CA VAL A 232 -0.75 -10.74 5.88
C VAL A 232 0.75 -10.69 5.69
N GLU A 233 1.26 -11.51 4.78
CA GLU A 233 2.66 -11.55 4.37
C GLU A 233 2.79 -11.14 2.91
N CYS A 234 3.61 -10.11 2.64
CA CYS A 234 3.93 -9.68 1.28
C CYS A 234 5.14 -10.44 0.73
N GLY A 235 5.09 -10.76 -0.56
CA GLY A 235 6.16 -11.36 -1.34
C GLY A 235 7.08 -10.37 -2.02
N SER A 236 7.92 -10.94 -2.90
CA SER A 236 8.93 -10.19 -3.66
C SER A 236 8.40 -9.60 -4.96
N GLN A 237 7.31 -10.14 -5.50
CA GLN A 237 6.79 -9.75 -6.81
C GLN A 237 5.56 -8.86 -6.65
N LEU A 238 5.45 -7.86 -7.52
CA LEU A 238 4.31 -6.94 -7.52
C LEU A 238 2.98 -7.67 -7.74
N LEU A 239 2.93 -8.66 -8.64
CA LEU A 239 1.72 -9.43 -8.94
C LEU A 239 1.24 -10.29 -7.76
N GLU A 240 2.16 -10.85 -6.98
CA GLU A 240 1.83 -11.60 -5.77
C GLU A 240 1.20 -10.67 -4.73
N ASN A 241 1.86 -9.53 -4.48
CA ASN A 241 1.39 -8.52 -3.54
C ASN A 241 0.06 -7.91 -3.96
N ASP A 242 -0.14 -7.74 -5.27
CA ASP A 242 -1.40 -7.28 -5.84
C ASP A 242 -2.57 -8.21 -5.50
N CYS A 243 -2.34 -9.52 -5.62
CA CYS A 243 -3.31 -10.56 -5.28
C CYS A 243 -3.58 -10.57 -3.77
N ILE A 244 -2.55 -10.51 -2.94
CA ILE A 244 -2.65 -10.52 -1.46
C ILE A 244 -3.51 -9.35 -0.98
N MET A 245 -3.24 -8.14 -1.49
CA MET A 245 -3.98 -6.93 -1.12
C MET A 245 -5.43 -6.98 -1.59
N GLU A 246 -5.68 -7.54 -2.78
CA GLU A 246 -7.04 -7.71 -3.27
C GLU A 246 -7.83 -8.73 -2.44
N THR A 247 -7.24 -9.89 -2.15
CA THR A 247 -7.81 -10.91 -1.25
C THR A 247 -8.12 -10.34 0.13
N PHE A 248 -7.15 -9.65 0.75
CA PHE A 248 -7.34 -9.00 2.04
C PHE A 248 -8.48 -7.99 1.99
N SER A 249 -8.48 -7.07 1.02
CA SER A 249 -9.52 -6.04 0.92
C SER A 249 -10.92 -6.64 0.82
N ARG A 250 -11.10 -7.66 -0.02
CA ARG A 250 -12.42 -8.26 -0.25
C ARG A 250 -12.94 -9.00 0.98
N LEU A 251 -12.07 -9.73 1.69
CA LEU A 251 -12.45 -10.41 2.92
C LEU A 251 -12.69 -9.42 4.07
N ALA A 252 -11.86 -8.39 4.20
CA ALA A 252 -12.03 -7.36 5.23
C ALA A 252 -13.35 -6.62 5.07
N PHE A 253 -13.66 -6.13 3.87
CA PHE A 253 -14.93 -5.43 3.62
C PHE A 253 -16.15 -6.36 3.73
N LEU A 254 -16.03 -7.64 3.36
CA LEU A 254 -17.09 -8.62 3.61
C LEU A 254 -17.38 -8.79 5.11
N LEU A 255 -16.35 -8.90 5.95
CA LEU A 255 -16.53 -9.00 7.40
C LEU A 255 -17.16 -7.75 7.99
N VAL A 256 -16.78 -6.57 7.51
CA VAL A 256 -17.39 -5.29 7.91
C VAL A 256 -18.87 -5.23 7.51
N GLU A 257 -19.23 -5.66 6.29
CA GLU A 257 -20.62 -5.73 5.84
C GLU A 257 -21.49 -6.63 6.74
N HIS A 258 -20.89 -7.69 7.29
CA HIS A 258 -21.53 -8.61 8.24
C HIS A 258 -21.39 -8.18 9.72
N GLY A 259 -20.73 -7.06 10.01
CA GLY A 259 -20.52 -6.56 11.37
C GLY A 259 -19.63 -7.44 12.24
N ILE A 260 -18.71 -8.19 11.63
CA ILE A 260 -17.79 -9.10 12.34
C ILE A 260 -16.46 -8.36 12.56
N PRO A 261 -16.06 -8.09 13.81
CA PRO A 261 -14.78 -7.45 14.09
C PRO A 261 -13.63 -8.41 13.81
N ALA A 262 -12.58 -7.88 13.20
CA ALA A 262 -11.38 -8.65 12.88
C ALA A 262 -10.11 -7.88 13.23
N GLN A 263 -9.01 -8.62 13.41
CA GLN A 263 -7.70 -8.05 13.70
C GLN A 263 -6.69 -8.46 12.65
N VAL A 264 -5.94 -7.49 12.12
CA VAL A 264 -4.92 -7.71 11.10
C VAL A 264 -3.55 -7.61 11.73
N PHE A 265 -2.69 -8.53 11.32
CA PHE A 265 -1.29 -8.58 11.69
C PHE A 265 -0.44 -8.55 10.44
N TRP A 266 0.58 -7.71 10.46
CA TRP A 266 1.49 -7.52 9.34
C TRP A 266 2.92 -7.28 9.85
N PRO A 267 3.94 -7.56 9.02
CA PRO A 267 5.32 -7.25 9.38
C PRO A 267 5.61 -5.73 9.37
N GLU A 268 6.27 -5.24 10.42
CA GLU A 268 6.67 -3.86 10.61
C GLU A 268 8.13 -3.76 11.10
N ASP A 269 9.09 -3.48 10.21
CA ASP A 269 10.48 -3.14 10.55
C ASP A 269 11.13 -4.01 11.66
N ALA A 270 10.91 -5.34 11.62
CA ALA A 270 11.34 -6.36 12.60
C ALA A 270 10.39 -6.67 13.77
N GLU A 271 9.26 -5.98 13.87
CA GLU A 271 8.15 -6.26 14.78
C GLU A 271 6.89 -6.65 13.99
N LEU A 272 5.83 -7.01 14.72
CA LEU A 272 4.53 -7.33 14.16
C LEU A 272 3.58 -6.17 14.48
N GLY A 273 3.16 -5.44 13.46
CA GLY A 273 2.10 -4.45 13.59
C GLY A 273 0.75 -5.16 13.74
N SER A 274 -0.12 -4.61 14.57
CA SER A 274 -1.47 -5.13 14.76
C SER A 274 -2.49 -4.01 14.86
N GLN A 275 -3.61 -4.15 14.16
CA GLN A 275 -4.74 -3.22 14.25
C GLN A 275 -6.05 -4.00 14.09
N GLY A 276 -7.02 -3.69 14.96
CA GLY A 276 -8.39 -4.18 14.84
C GLY A 276 -9.21 -3.26 13.93
N PHE A 277 -10.23 -3.83 13.29
CA PHE A 277 -11.24 -3.09 12.57
C PHE A 277 -12.62 -3.68 12.88
N ASP A 278 -13.58 -2.79 13.11
CA ASP A 278 -15.01 -3.10 13.19
C ASP A 278 -15.82 -2.37 12.11
N GLY A 279 -15.26 -1.31 11.51
CA GLY A 279 -15.91 -0.48 10.49
C GLY A 279 -15.10 -0.29 9.21
N GLU A 280 -15.76 0.32 8.20
CA GLU A 280 -15.17 0.56 6.87
C GLU A 280 -14.00 1.55 6.90
N GLU A 281 -14.05 2.55 7.79
CA GLU A 281 -13.00 3.57 7.93
C GLU A 281 -11.68 2.92 8.39
N GLU A 282 -11.74 2.10 9.43
CA GLU A 282 -10.58 1.39 9.98
C GLU A 282 -10.03 0.36 8.99
N ALA A 283 -10.90 -0.39 8.30
CA ALA A 283 -10.48 -1.29 7.24
C ALA A 283 -9.76 -0.55 6.10
N SER A 284 -10.22 0.66 5.76
CA SER A 284 -9.59 1.51 4.74
C SER A 284 -8.24 2.05 5.20
N GLU A 285 -8.11 2.46 6.47
CA GLU A 285 -6.84 2.89 7.06
C GLU A 285 -5.80 1.76 7.04
N ILE A 286 -6.19 0.55 7.47
CA ILE A 286 -5.32 -0.63 7.43
C ILE A 286 -4.90 -0.92 5.99
N LEU A 287 -5.82 -0.85 5.03
CA LEU A 287 -5.51 -1.04 3.62
C LEU A 287 -4.51 0.00 3.11
N GLU A 288 -4.66 1.28 3.45
CA GLU A 288 -3.68 2.32 3.09
C GLU A 288 -2.29 2.03 3.69
N VAL A 289 -2.24 1.57 4.95
CA VAL A 289 -0.99 1.16 5.61
C VAL A 289 -0.35 0.02 4.85
N LEU A 290 -1.09 -1.05 4.54
CA LEU A 290 -0.57 -2.21 3.81
C LEU A 290 -0.10 -1.85 2.38
N LEU A 291 -0.86 -1.03 1.65
CA LEU A 291 -0.51 -0.57 0.30
C LEU A 291 0.74 0.34 0.27
N SER A 292 1.05 0.99 1.39
CA SER A 292 2.18 1.92 1.50
C SER A 292 3.52 1.25 1.82
N ARG A 293 3.51 -0.03 2.19
CA ARG A 293 4.69 -0.73 2.71
C ARG A 293 5.49 -1.43 1.61
N SER A 294 6.80 -1.47 1.83
CA SER A 294 7.74 -2.27 1.06
C SER A 294 8.34 -3.29 2.01
N VAL A 295 7.85 -4.53 1.97
CA VAL A 295 8.34 -5.60 2.85
C VAL A 295 9.52 -6.29 2.16
N PRO A 296 10.64 -6.51 2.86
CA PRO A 296 11.75 -7.28 2.30
C PRO A 296 11.33 -8.73 2.01
N PRO A 297 11.82 -9.34 0.93
CA PRO A 297 11.28 -10.57 0.33
C PRO A 297 11.46 -11.87 1.15
N ALA A 298 12.00 -11.79 2.37
CA ALA A 298 12.36 -12.93 3.20
C ALA A 298 12.06 -12.70 4.69
N PHE A 299 11.00 -11.94 4.99
CA PHE A 299 10.64 -11.64 6.38
C PHE A 299 9.73 -12.75 6.94
N PRO A 300 10.17 -13.54 7.93
CA PRO A 300 9.39 -14.67 8.42
C PRO A 300 8.31 -14.19 9.39
N VAL A 301 7.18 -13.76 8.84
CA VAL A 301 6.03 -13.25 9.61
C VAL A 301 5.58 -14.27 10.67
N LEU A 302 5.58 -15.55 10.32
CA LEU A 302 5.17 -16.64 11.19
C LEU A 302 6.10 -16.85 12.40
N GLU A 303 7.40 -16.60 12.26
CA GLU A 303 8.38 -16.78 13.35
C GLU A 303 8.31 -15.63 14.36
N LEU A 304 7.86 -14.45 13.91
CA LEU A 304 7.63 -13.28 14.77
C LEU A 304 6.24 -13.31 15.42
N PHE A 305 5.33 -14.12 14.91
CA PHE A 305 4.02 -14.38 15.49
C PHE A 305 4.16 -15.27 16.74
N ARG A 306 4.64 -14.67 17.85
CA ARG A 306 4.91 -15.35 19.13
C ARG A 306 3.64 -15.65 19.93
N GLU A 307 3.74 -16.56 20.90
CA GLU A 307 2.67 -16.97 21.84
C GLU A 307 1.96 -15.78 22.55
N GLU A 308 2.61 -14.64 22.76
CA GLU A 308 1.99 -13.45 23.37
C GLU A 308 0.91 -12.81 22.48
N HIS A 309 0.99 -13.02 21.16
CA HIS A 309 0.03 -12.53 20.16
C HIS A 309 -1.08 -13.58 19.90
N TRP A 310 -0.88 -14.77 20.46
CA TRP A 310 -1.65 -15.98 20.28
C TRP A 310 -2.70 -16.10 21.39
N LYS A 311 -3.59 -15.11 21.49
CA LYS A 311 -4.86 -15.31 22.21
C LYS A 311 -5.71 -16.30 21.42
N LYS A 312 -6.50 -17.17 22.06
CA LYS A 312 -7.43 -18.05 21.32
C LYS A 312 -8.28 -17.23 20.33
N CYS A 313 -8.42 -17.72 19.11
CA CYS A 313 -9.25 -17.11 18.07
C CYS A 313 -10.11 -18.18 17.37
N ALA A 314 -11.32 -17.80 16.96
CA ALA A 314 -12.20 -18.68 16.22
C ALA A 314 -11.61 -19.02 14.84
N HIS A 315 -11.12 -18.00 14.12
CA HIS A 315 -10.58 -18.20 12.78
C HIS A 315 -9.31 -17.39 12.51
N LEU A 316 -8.24 -18.08 12.07
CA LEU A 316 -7.01 -17.49 11.58
C LEU A 316 -6.90 -17.63 10.07
N ILE A 317 -6.83 -16.50 9.36
CA ILE A 317 -6.69 -16.40 7.92
C ILE A 317 -5.26 -15.93 7.62
N TYR A 318 -4.44 -16.81 7.06
CA TYR A 318 -3.07 -16.49 6.70
C TYR A 318 -2.95 -16.29 5.19
N ILE A 319 -2.69 -15.06 4.76
CA ILE A 319 -2.52 -14.68 3.35
C ILE A 319 -1.02 -14.54 3.08
N THR A 320 -0.47 -15.45 2.28
CA THR A 320 0.97 -15.50 2.02
C THR A 320 1.28 -15.89 0.57
N PRO A 321 2.37 -15.37 -0.02
CA PRO A 321 2.83 -15.79 -1.34
C PRO A 321 3.53 -17.16 -1.32
N LYS A 322 4.04 -17.59 -0.16
CA LYS A 322 4.88 -18.79 -0.03
C LYS A 322 4.63 -19.45 1.32
N CYS A 323 4.18 -20.70 1.29
CA CYS A 323 4.05 -21.52 2.47
C CYS A 323 4.97 -22.73 2.39
N SER A 324 5.82 -22.94 3.40
CA SER A 324 6.57 -24.19 3.55
C SER A 324 5.80 -25.16 4.44
N PRO A 325 5.87 -26.48 4.20
CA PRO A 325 5.12 -27.47 4.98
C PRO A 325 5.49 -27.44 6.47
N GLU A 326 6.76 -27.19 6.80
CA GLU A 326 7.25 -27.06 8.19
C GLU A 326 6.60 -25.89 8.94
N ARG A 327 6.37 -24.77 8.24
CA ARG A 327 5.68 -23.59 8.80
C ARG A 327 4.21 -23.89 9.05
N LEU A 328 3.57 -24.62 8.13
CA LEU A 328 2.17 -25.00 8.25
C LEU A 328 1.94 -25.99 9.40
N THR A 329 2.84 -26.96 9.58
CA THR A 329 2.78 -27.90 10.72
C THR A 329 2.97 -27.16 12.04
N GLY A 330 3.93 -26.23 12.14
CA GLY A 330 4.13 -25.44 13.36
C GLY A 330 2.90 -24.60 13.73
N LEU A 331 2.20 -24.05 12.73
CA LEU A 331 0.98 -23.27 12.94
C LEU A 331 -0.22 -24.13 13.39
N LEU A 332 -0.35 -25.34 12.84
CA LEU A 332 -1.39 -26.28 13.25
C LEU A 332 -1.12 -26.88 14.64
N GLU A 333 0.14 -27.22 14.95
CA GLU A 333 0.57 -27.75 16.25
C GLU A 333 0.40 -26.73 17.38
N ALA A 334 0.52 -25.44 17.08
CA ALA A 334 0.30 -24.38 18.05
C ALA A 334 -1.14 -24.36 18.58
N GLY A 335 -2.15 -24.84 17.85
CA GLY A 335 -3.45 -25.22 18.39
C GLY A 335 -4.28 -24.15 19.13
N ASN A 336 -4.10 -22.84 18.86
CA ASN A 336 -4.96 -21.80 19.44
C ASN A 336 -5.92 -21.12 18.45
N ALA A 337 -5.97 -21.58 17.20
CA ALA A 337 -7.06 -21.27 16.29
C ALA A 337 -7.93 -22.51 16.13
N GLU A 338 -9.25 -22.37 16.25
CA GLU A 338 -10.18 -23.49 16.01
C GLU A 338 -10.24 -23.85 14.52
N ARG A 339 -10.22 -22.84 13.66
CA ARG A 339 -10.09 -22.99 12.22
C ARG A 339 -8.91 -22.16 11.70
N VAL A 340 -8.11 -22.77 10.84
CA VAL A 340 -7.05 -22.11 10.09
C VAL A 340 -7.40 -22.18 8.62
N THR A 341 -7.28 -21.06 7.89
CA THR A 341 -7.35 -21.02 6.43
C THR A 341 -6.10 -20.33 5.92
N VAL A 342 -5.37 -21.00 5.03
CA VAL A 342 -4.16 -20.44 4.39
C VAL A 342 -4.48 -20.12 2.94
N LEU A 343 -4.42 -18.83 2.60
CA LEU A 343 -4.64 -18.31 1.26
C LEU A 343 -3.28 -18.12 0.58
N LEU A 344 -2.95 -19.01 -0.35
CA LEU A 344 -1.66 -19.01 -1.05
C LEU A 344 -1.74 -18.20 -2.34
N CYS A 345 -1.26 -16.95 -2.31
CA CYS A 345 -1.34 -16.00 -3.42
C CYS A 345 -0.05 -16.04 -4.27
N GLY A 346 -0.01 -16.88 -5.31
CA GLY A 346 1.21 -17.08 -6.11
C GLY A 346 0.97 -17.39 -7.58
N THR A 347 1.94 -17.03 -8.43
CA THR A 347 1.91 -17.28 -9.89
C THR A 347 2.53 -18.61 -10.29
N LYS A 348 3.38 -19.20 -9.44
CA LYS A 348 4.00 -20.49 -9.70
C LYS A 348 3.19 -21.62 -9.06
N GLN A 349 3.00 -22.69 -9.82
CA GLN A 349 2.66 -24.03 -9.31
C GLN A 349 3.81 -24.56 -8.44
N GLU A 350 4.14 -23.88 -7.34
CA GLU A 350 5.07 -24.42 -6.36
C GLU A 350 4.24 -25.14 -5.30
N GLN A 351 4.09 -26.44 -5.58
CA GLN A 351 3.66 -27.54 -4.72
C GLN A 351 2.16 -27.61 -4.43
N GLU A 352 1.54 -28.68 -4.95
CA GLU A 352 0.32 -29.27 -4.43
C GLU A 352 0.54 -29.65 -2.96
N ILE A 353 0.48 -28.67 -2.07
CA ILE A 353 0.27 -28.91 -0.64
C ILE A 353 -1.23 -29.18 -0.53
N SER A 354 -1.64 -30.43 -0.83
CA SER A 354 -3.03 -30.87 -0.68
C SER A 354 -3.33 -31.07 0.80
N HIS A 355 -3.51 -29.97 1.51
CA HIS A 355 -4.12 -29.94 2.83
C HIS A 355 -5.43 -29.17 2.71
N ASP A 356 -6.50 -29.67 3.32
CA ASP A 356 -7.85 -29.05 3.32
C ASP A 356 -7.86 -27.59 3.86
N VAL A 357 -6.76 -27.16 4.46
CA VAL A 357 -6.53 -25.84 5.05
C VAL A 357 -5.99 -24.82 4.03
N VAL A 358 -5.38 -25.27 2.93
CA VAL A 358 -4.68 -24.39 1.96
C VAL A 358 -5.54 -24.17 0.72
N ILE A 359 -5.95 -22.92 0.49
CA ILE A 359 -6.70 -22.50 -0.71
C ILE A 359 -5.75 -21.74 -1.63
N PRO A 360 -5.45 -22.26 -2.83
CA PRO A 360 -4.61 -21.56 -3.80
C PRO A 360 -5.38 -20.40 -4.43
N VAL A 361 -4.91 -19.18 -4.22
CA VAL A 361 -5.56 -17.97 -4.75
C VAL A 361 -4.82 -17.51 -6.00
N ARG A 362 -5.50 -17.56 -7.15
CA ARG A 362 -4.94 -17.14 -8.45
C ARG A 362 -5.48 -15.77 -8.85
N PRO A 363 -4.63 -14.87 -9.38
CA PRO A 363 -5.06 -13.53 -9.81
C PRO A 363 -6.10 -13.59 -10.96
N ASP A 364 -6.02 -14.61 -11.83
CA ASP A 364 -6.94 -14.77 -12.97
C ASP A 364 -8.30 -15.38 -12.59
N ARG A 365 -8.43 -15.96 -11.39
CA ARG A 365 -9.64 -16.65 -10.90
C ARG A 365 -9.93 -16.35 -9.44
N LEU A 366 -9.80 -15.07 -9.08
CA LEU A 366 -9.93 -14.66 -7.68
C LEU A 366 -11.34 -14.97 -7.13
N ASP A 367 -12.38 -14.79 -7.94
CA ASP A 367 -13.78 -15.03 -7.54
C ASP A 367 -14.02 -16.52 -7.21
N ASP A 368 -13.54 -17.42 -8.08
CA ASP A 368 -13.68 -18.87 -7.87
C ASP A 368 -12.93 -19.32 -6.60
N CYS A 369 -11.72 -18.81 -6.38
CA CYS A 369 -10.91 -19.14 -5.21
C CYS A 369 -11.51 -18.59 -3.91
N LEU A 370 -12.12 -17.41 -3.95
CA LEU A 370 -12.77 -16.81 -2.77
C LEU A 370 -14.09 -17.50 -2.42
N ALA A 371 -14.77 -18.12 -3.40
CA ALA A 371 -15.99 -18.89 -3.15
C ALA A 371 -15.73 -20.18 -2.34
N GLU A 372 -14.50 -20.70 -2.37
CA GLU A 372 -14.06 -21.84 -1.55
C GLU A 372 -13.76 -21.43 -0.09
N VAL A 373 -13.69 -20.12 0.19
CA VAL A 373 -13.46 -19.61 1.55
C VAL A 373 -14.79 -19.60 2.30
N GLU A 374 -14.86 -20.42 3.34
CA GLU A 374 -15.92 -20.36 4.35
C GLU A 374 -15.41 -19.56 5.55
N LEU A 375 -16.06 -18.42 5.81
CA LEU A 375 -15.74 -17.51 6.90
C LEU A 375 -16.63 -17.70 8.12
#